data_AF-A0A8J7M0D4-F1
#
_entry.id   AF-A0A8J7M0D4-F1
#
_cell.length_a   1.000
_cell.length_b   1.000
_cell.length_c   1.000
_cell.angle_alpha   90.00
_cell.angle_beta   90.00
_cell.angle_gamma   90.00
#
_symmetry.space_group_name_H-M   'P 1'
#
loop_
_entity.id
_entity.type
_entity.pdbx_description
1 polymer ?
#
loop_
_entity_poly.entity_id
_entity_poly.type
_entity_poly.pdbx_seq_one_letter_code
_entity_poly.pdbx_strand_id
1 'polypeptide(L)'
;MKKNILALGGILVGSLITATPVLAGPATDALITCMTDNTTGKDRKDMARWVFAGMSVHPTIESLSNVTDKDRDQFDKELARMVTRLLTENCKAEAKEALGKEAGEAPLKAAFSVMGKLAMQELLNDPKVQATFTSFAKYLDEDKFKVFNPD
;
A
#
# COMPACT_ATOMS: atom_id res chain seq x y z
N MET A 1 -45.42 -3.46 54.80
CA MET A 1 -44.04 -2.94 54.81
C MET A 1 -43.38 -3.30 53.49
N LYS A 2 -42.70 -2.32 52.87
CA LYS A 2 -42.13 -2.33 51.51
C LYS A 2 -41.11 -3.44 51.27
N LYS A 3 -41.12 -4.07 50.08
CA LYS A 3 -39.96 -4.08 49.14
C LYS A 3 -40.33 -4.67 47.77
N ASN A 4 -40.19 -3.86 46.72
CA ASN A 4 -40.22 -4.25 45.31
C ASN A 4 -38.98 -5.07 44.96
N ILE A 5 -39.13 -6.10 44.11
CA ILE A 5 -38.06 -6.56 43.21
C ILE A 5 -38.65 -6.73 41.82
N LEU A 6 -38.34 -5.75 40.96
CA LEU A 6 -38.51 -5.80 39.51
C LEU A 6 -37.44 -6.76 38.95
N ALA A 7 -37.86 -7.86 38.32
CA ALA A 7 -36.98 -8.71 37.55
C ALA A 7 -36.87 -8.14 36.11
N LEU A 8 -35.77 -7.45 35.81
CA LEU A 8 -35.38 -7.11 34.44
C LEU A 8 -34.81 -8.37 33.76
N GLY A 9 -35.56 -8.92 32.81
CA GLY A 9 -35.03 -9.86 31.83
C GLY A 9 -34.21 -9.09 30.78
N GLY A 10 -32.88 -9.17 30.86
CA GLY A 10 -31.97 -8.59 29.88
C GLY A 10 -31.89 -9.47 28.63
N ILE A 11 -32.39 -8.97 27.50
CA ILE A 11 -32.13 -9.53 26.17
C ILE A 11 -30.71 -9.12 25.78
N LEU A 12 -29.78 -10.07 25.82
CA LEU A 12 -28.45 -9.93 25.21
C LEU A 12 -28.59 -10.01 23.69
N VAL A 13 -28.84 -8.87 23.04
CA VAL A 13 -28.66 -8.71 21.59
C VAL A 13 -27.16 -8.63 21.32
N GLY A 14 -26.53 -9.79 21.10
CA GLY A 14 -25.16 -9.86 20.62
C GLY A 14 -25.08 -9.27 19.21
N SER A 15 -24.51 -8.08 19.09
CA SER A 15 -24.24 -7.43 17.82
C SER A 15 -23.13 -8.20 17.10
N LEU A 16 -23.49 -9.10 16.17
CA LEU A 16 -22.52 -9.71 15.25
C LEU A 16 -22.00 -8.61 14.31
N ILE A 17 -20.78 -8.14 14.57
CA ILE A 17 -20.04 -7.34 13.61
C ILE A 17 -19.55 -8.30 12.52
N THR A 18 -20.32 -8.49 11.46
CA THR A 18 -19.85 -9.16 10.26
C THR A 18 -18.93 -8.19 9.51
N ALA A 19 -17.62 -8.39 9.62
CA ALA A 19 -16.65 -7.71 8.78
C ALA A 19 -16.85 -8.18 7.33
N THR A 20 -17.64 -7.43 6.56
CA THR A 20 -17.72 -7.67 5.12
C THR A 20 -16.37 -7.27 4.53
N PRO A 21 -15.65 -8.16 3.82
CA PRO A 21 -14.50 -7.73 3.06
C PRO A 21 -14.97 -6.66 2.08
N VAL A 22 -14.36 -5.47 2.18
CA VAL A 22 -14.48 -4.44 1.14
C VAL A 22 -13.73 -5.00 -0.06
N LEU A 23 -14.42 -5.83 -0.84
CA LEU A 23 -13.99 -6.19 -2.17
C LEU A 23 -14.17 -4.93 -3.01
N ALA A 24 -13.08 -4.49 -3.65
CA ALA A 24 -13.13 -3.45 -4.66
C ALA A 24 -14.25 -3.81 -5.65
N GLY A 25 -15.16 -2.87 -5.90
CA GLY A 25 -16.18 -3.10 -6.90
C GLY A 25 -15.58 -3.08 -8.31
N PRO A 26 -16.35 -3.51 -9.33
CA PRO A 26 -15.88 -3.52 -10.72
C PRO A 26 -15.38 -2.16 -11.23
N ALA A 27 -15.89 -1.05 -10.67
CA ALA A 27 -15.45 0.29 -11.03
C ALA A 27 -14.06 0.61 -10.47
N THR A 28 -13.78 0.22 -9.22
CA THR A 28 -12.44 0.31 -8.64
C THR A 28 -11.43 -0.56 -9.41
N ASP A 29 -11.81 -1.76 -9.83
CA ASP A 29 -10.92 -2.64 -10.62
C ASP A 29 -10.60 -2.04 -12.00
N ALA A 30 -11.59 -1.41 -12.66
CA ALA A 30 -11.37 -0.69 -13.91
C ALA A 30 -10.40 0.49 -13.74
N LEU A 31 -10.54 1.25 -12.64
CA LEU A 31 -9.61 2.34 -12.31
C LEU A 31 -8.20 1.82 -12.07
N ILE A 32 -8.04 0.77 -11.27
CA ILE A 32 -6.74 0.13 -11.00
C ILE A 32 -6.06 -0.28 -12.30
N THR A 33 -6.82 -0.94 -13.18
CA THR A 33 -6.33 -1.44 -14.47
C THR A 33 -5.87 -0.27 -15.34
N CYS A 34 -6.73 0.73 -15.55
CA CYS A 34 -6.37 1.88 -16.37
C CYS A 34 -5.13 2.61 -15.84
N MET A 35 -5.06 2.85 -14.53
CA MET A 35 -3.91 3.56 -13.93
C MET A 35 -2.63 2.75 -14.12
N THR A 36 -2.68 1.43 -13.95
CA THR A 36 -1.53 0.55 -14.14
C THR A 36 -1.05 0.56 -15.59
N ASP A 37 -1.97 0.47 -16.55
CA ASP A 37 -1.66 0.44 -17.98
C ASP A 37 -1.12 1.78 -18.51
N ASN A 38 -1.56 2.89 -17.92
CA ASN A 38 -1.12 4.24 -18.29
C ASN A 38 0.06 4.76 -17.44
N THR A 39 0.61 3.93 -16.56
CA THR A 39 1.81 4.25 -15.78
C THR A 39 3.06 3.86 -16.55
N THR A 40 3.93 4.83 -16.80
CA THR A 40 5.19 4.63 -17.51
C THR A 40 6.28 4.05 -16.60
N GLY A 41 7.40 3.61 -17.19
CA GLY A 41 8.59 3.24 -16.40
C GLY A 41 9.19 4.41 -15.62
N LYS A 42 8.99 5.66 -16.07
CA LYS A 42 9.40 6.84 -15.31
C LYS A 42 8.51 7.00 -14.07
N ASP A 43 7.19 6.92 -14.26
CA ASP A 43 6.21 7.06 -13.19
C ASP A 43 6.43 6.04 -12.07
N ARG A 44 6.72 4.76 -12.40
CA ARG A 44 7.06 3.73 -11.40
C ARG A 44 8.30 4.09 -10.57
N LYS A 45 9.34 4.62 -11.21
CA LYS A 45 10.59 5.02 -10.54
C LYS A 45 10.39 6.26 -9.67
N ASP A 46 9.63 7.24 -10.15
CA ASP A 46 9.29 8.44 -9.38
C ASP A 46 8.47 8.06 -8.14
N MET A 47 7.48 7.18 -8.30
CA MET A 47 6.70 6.66 -7.18
C MET A 47 7.57 5.88 -6.18
N ALA A 48 8.53 5.07 -6.66
CA ALA A 48 9.44 4.34 -5.79
C ALA A 48 10.33 5.29 -4.95
N ARG A 49 10.84 6.37 -5.56
CA ARG A 49 11.57 7.43 -4.84
C ARG A 49 10.69 8.12 -3.81
N TRP A 50 9.46 8.46 -4.18
CA TRP A 50 8.49 9.08 -3.27
C TRP A 50 8.18 8.19 -2.06
N VAL A 51 7.92 6.89 -2.28
CA VAL A 51 7.70 5.92 -1.20
C VAL A 51 8.92 5.84 -0.27
N PHE A 52 10.13 5.68 -0.83
CA PHE A 52 11.35 5.64 -0.03
C PHE A 52 11.57 6.93 0.76
N ALA A 53 11.38 8.09 0.14
CA ALA A 53 11.52 9.39 0.78
C ALA A 53 10.55 9.55 1.96
N GLY A 54 9.29 9.14 1.80
CA GLY A 54 8.30 9.11 2.88
C GLY A 54 8.68 8.14 4.00
N MET A 55 9.15 6.92 3.68
CA MET A 55 9.61 5.97 4.70
C MET A 55 10.84 6.49 5.46
N SER A 56 11.72 7.23 4.78
CA SER A 56 12.98 7.71 5.36
C SER A 56 12.81 8.72 6.49
N VAL A 57 11.60 9.23 6.74
CA VAL A 57 11.31 10.10 7.89
C VAL A 57 11.04 9.31 9.17
N HIS A 58 10.95 7.98 9.08
CA HIS A 58 10.64 7.15 10.23
C HIS A 58 11.84 7.14 11.22
N PRO A 59 11.64 7.43 12.53
CA PRO A 59 12.74 7.63 13.48
C PRO A 59 13.74 6.47 13.57
N THR A 60 13.28 5.23 13.37
CA THR A 60 14.14 4.04 13.38
C THR A 60 15.16 4.00 12.24
N ILE A 61 14.91 4.65 11.12
CA ILE A 61 15.73 4.56 9.90
C ILE A 61 16.16 5.91 9.33
N GLU A 62 15.74 7.02 9.93
CA GLU A 62 16.06 8.36 9.43
C GLU A 62 17.57 8.59 9.27
N SER A 63 18.37 8.06 10.20
CA SER A 63 19.84 8.16 10.17
C SER A 63 20.49 7.37 9.04
N LEU A 64 19.74 6.53 8.33
CA LEU A 64 20.21 5.73 7.19
C LEU A 64 20.01 6.45 5.84
N SER A 65 19.38 7.63 5.85
CA SER A 65 19.00 8.37 4.64
C SER A 65 19.58 9.78 4.61
N ASN A 66 19.91 10.24 3.41
CA ASN A 66 20.31 11.63 3.14
C ASN A 66 19.23 12.42 2.38
N VAL A 67 18.00 11.89 2.30
CA VAL A 67 16.89 12.56 1.62
C VAL A 67 16.56 13.87 2.32
N THR A 68 16.62 14.98 1.58
CA THR A 68 16.35 16.33 2.12
C THR A 68 14.87 16.71 1.97
N ASP A 69 14.44 17.76 2.66
CA ASP A 69 13.10 18.32 2.47
C ASP A 69 12.86 18.83 1.05
N LYS A 70 13.91 19.33 0.40
CA LYS A 70 13.85 19.75 -1.01
C LYS A 70 13.60 18.56 -1.93
N ASP A 71 14.23 17.41 -1.66
CA ASP A 71 14.00 16.19 -2.44
C ASP A 71 12.56 15.69 -2.26
N ARG A 72 12.05 15.71 -1.02
CA ARG A 72 10.67 15.35 -0.70
C ARG A 72 9.66 16.22 -1.44
N ASP A 73 9.81 17.55 -1.39
CA ASP A 73 8.94 18.50 -2.11
C ASP A 73 8.98 18.28 -3.64
N GLN A 74 10.16 17.97 -4.19
CA GLN A 74 10.27 17.62 -5.60
C GLN A 74 9.53 16.31 -5.94
N PHE A 75 9.67 15.27 -5.11
CA PHE A 75 8.98 14.00 -5.32
C PHE A 75 7.46 14.14 -5.15
N ASP A 76 6.99 14.96 -4.21
CA ASP A 76 5.57 15.28 -4.05
C ASP A 76 5.00 15.94 -5.32
N LYS A 77 5.73 16.89 -5.91
CA LYS A 77 5.35 17.54 -7.18
C LYS A 77 5.31 16.55 -8.34
N GLU A 78 6.26 15.61 -8.40
CA GLU A 78 6.29 14.57 -9.43
C GLU A 78 5.11 13.62 -9.30
N LEU A 79 4.83 13.13 -8.09
CA LEU A 79 3.68 12.28 -7.83
C LEU A 79 2.36 13.00 -8.11
N ALA A 80 2.22 14.26 -7.67
CA ALA A 80 1.03 15.05 -7.93
C ALA A 80 0.75 15.19 -9.43
N ARG A 81 1.76 15.52 -10.25
CA ARG A 81 1.61 15.58 -11.71
C ARG A 81 1.18 14.25 -12.31
N MET A 82 1.80 13.15 -11.86
CA MET A 82 1.46 11.80 -12.32
C MET A 82 -0.01 11.46 -12.01
N VAL A 83 -0.43 11.64 -10.76
CA VAL A 83 -1.77 11.33 -10.29
C VAL A 83 -2.82 12.21 -10.99
N THR A 84 -2.54 13.52 -11.13
CA THR A 84 -3.42 14.42 -11.88
C THR A 84 -3.60 13.93 -13.32
N ARG A 85 -2.51 13.70 -14.05
CA ARG A 85 -2.57 13.21 -15.44
C ARG A 85 -3.39 11.92 -15.55
N LEU A 86 -3.12 10.95 -14.67
CA LEU A 86 -3.84 9.68 -14.66
C LEU A 86 -5.33 9.87 -14.41
N LEU A 87 -5.72 10.62 -13.38
CA LEU A 87 -7.14 10.74 -12.99
C LEU A 87 -7.95 11.70 -13.85
N THR A 88 -7.33 12.73 -14.44
CA THR A 88 -8.05 13.77 -15.18
C THR A 88 -7.97 13.62 -16.69
N GLU A 89 -7.01 12.86 -17.19
CA GLU A 89 -6.77 12.69 -18.64
C GLU A 89 -6.84 11.22 -19.03
N ASN A 90 -5.91 10.38 -18.55
CA ASN A 90 -5.77 9.00 -19.04
C ASN A 90 -6.94 8.09 -18.63
N CYS A 91 -7.36 8.19 -17.37
CA CYS A 91 -8.33 7.29 -16.72
C CYS A 91 -9.56 8.05 -16.21
N LYS A 92 -9.92 9.13 -16.89
CA LYS A 92 -10.97 10.05 -16.44
C LYS A 92 -12.33 9.36 -16.29
N ALA A 93 -12.67 8.44 -17.20
CA ALA A 93 -13.95 7.77 -17.20
C ALA A 93 -14.05 6.81 -16.00
N GLU A 94 -13.03 5.99 -15.81
CA GLU A 94 -12.87 5.02 -14.73
C GLU A 94 -12.81 5.72 -13.38
N ALA A 95 -12.05 6.83 -13.29
CA ALA A 95 -11.97 7.64 -12.07
C ALA A 95 -13.33 8.24 -11.72
N LYS A 96 -14.05 8.80 -12.69
CA LYS A 96 -15.40 9.34 -12.47
C LYS A 96 -16.38 8.24 -12.05
N GLU A 97 -16.29 7.08 -12.66
CA GLU A 97 -17.16 5.94 -12.36
C GLU A 97 -16.89 5.38 -10.95
N ALA A 98 -15.63 5.09 -10.64
CA ALA A 98 -15.23 4.54 -9.36
C ALA A 98 -15.54 5.51 -8.21
N LEU A 99 -15.14 6.79 -8.33
CA LEU A 99 -15.37 7.80 -7.31
C LEU A 99 -16.84 8.20 -7.16
N GLY A 100 -17.64 8.06 -8.23
CA GLY A 100 -19.06 8.40 -8.22
C GLY A 100 -19.96 7.27 -7.69
N LYS A 101 -19.60 6.00 -7.93
CA LYS A 101 -20.39 4.83 -7.53
C LYS A 101 -19.99 4.28 -6.17
N GLU A 102 -18.69 4.23 -5.89
CA GLU A 102 -18.14 3.69 -4.65
C GLU A 102 -17.78 4.89 -3.77
N ALA A 103 -18.68 5.25 -2.85
CA ALA A 103 -18.61 6.48 -2.09
C ALA A 103 -17.25 6.68 -1.38
N GLY A 104 -16.53 7.75 -1.75
CA GLY A 104 -15.39 8.27 -1.01
C GLY A 104 -14.02 7.90 -1.59
N GLU A 105 -13.00 7.87 -0.73
CA GLU A 105 -11.59 7.72 -1.11
C GLU A 105 -11.15 6.26 -1.33
N ALA A 106 -12.04 5.29 -1.08
CA ALA A 106 -11.70 3.86 -1.14
C ALA A 106 -11.14 3.41 -2.52
N PRO A 107 -11.71 3.82 -3.67
CA PRO A 107 -11.16 3.46 -4.97
C PRO A 107 -9.74 3.99 -5.19
N LEU A 108 -9.48 5.23 -4.76
CA LEU A 108 -8.15 5.84 -4.86
C LEU A 108 -7.17 5.09 -3.97
N LYS A 109 -7.53 4.79 -2.72
CA LYS A 109 -6.67 4.02 -1.82
C LYS A 109 -6.30 2.65 -2.39
N ALA A 110 -7.26 1.97 -3.03
CA ALA A 110 -7.02 0.69 -3.68
C ALA A 110 -6.04 0.84 -4.86
N ALA A 111 -6.25 1.83 -5.74
CA ALA A 111 -5.34 2.13 -6.84
C ALA A 111 -3.93 2.50 -6.37
N PHE A 112 -3.80 3.37 -5.36
CA PHE A 112 -2.51 3.72 -4.76
C PHE A 112 -1.80 2.52 -4.12
N SER A 113 -2.54 1.60 -3.49
CA SER A 113 -1.97 0.37 -2.94
C SER A 113 -1.36 -0.52 -4.04
N VAL A 114 -2.04 -0.67 -5.17
CA VAL A 114 -1.53 -1.45 -6.30
C VAL A 114 -0.31 -0.76 -6.93
N MET A 115 -0.39 0.54 -7.20
CA MET A 115 0.74 1.29 -7.74
C MET A 115 1.95 1.25 -6.80
N GLY A 116 1.74 1.31 -5.47
CA GLY A 116 2.80 1.20 -4.46
C GLY A 116 3.49 -0.16 -4.48
N LYS A 117 2.74 -1.25 -4.72
CA LYS A 117 3.33 -2.59 -4.93
C LYS A 117 4.21 -2.61 -6.18
N LEU A 118 3.76 -2.03 -7.28
CA LEU A 118 4.54 -1.95 -8.53
C LEU A 118 5.82 -1.11 -8.34
N ALA A 119 5.72 0.00 -7.61
CA ALA A 119 6.88 0.83 -7.27
C ALA A 119 7.90 0.07 -6.42
N MET A 120 7.45 -0.75 -5.45
CA MET A 120 8.35 -1.60 -4.67
C MET A 120 8.98 -2.69 -5.53
N GLN A 121 8.20 -3.31 -6.42
CA GLN A 121 8.72 -4.30 -7.38
C GLN A 121 9.78 -3.70 -8.32
N GLU A 122 9.60 -2.45 -8.76
CA GLU A 122 10.61 -1.73 -9.56
C GLU A 122 11.97 -1.69 -8.83
N LEU A 123 11.99 -1.44 -7.52
CA LEU A 123 13.22 -1.45 -6.71
C LEU A 123 13.79 -2.86 -6.53
N LEU A 124 12.94 -3.84 -6.22
CA LEU A 124 13.35 -5.21 -5.95
C LEU A 124 13.85 -5.96 -7.19
N ASN A 125 13.51 -5.48 -8.39
CA ASN A 125 14.02 -6.03 -9.64
C ASN A 125 15.46 -5.57 -9.97
N ASP A 126 16.03 -4.64 -9.20
CA ASP A 126 17.44 -4.26 -9.37
C ASP A 126 18.38 -5.38 -8.85
N PRO A 127 19.33 -5.87 -9.67
CA PRO A 127 20.23 -6.95 -9.28
C PRO A 127 21.09 -6.63 -8.05
N LYS A 128 21.46 -5.36 -7.82
CA LYS A 128 22.26 -4.97 -6.64
C LYS A 128 21.40 -5.00 -5.38
N VAL A 129 20.13 -4.61 -5.48
CA VAL A 129 19.17 -4.73 -4.36
C VAL A 129 18.99 -6.20 -3.99
N GLN A 130 18.77 -7.08 -4.96
CA GLN A 130 18.64 -8.52 -4.72
C GLN A 130 19.89 -9.13 -4.08
N ALA A 131 21.08 -8.80 -4.60
CA ALA A 131 22.34 -9.26 -4.02
C ALA A 131 22.55 -8.76 -2.59
N THR A 132 22.09 -7.54 -2.28
CA THR A 132 22.14 -7.00 -0.92
C THR A 132 21.21 -7.77 0.02
N PHE A 133 20.01 -8.12 -0.44
CA PHE A 133 19.05 -8.89 0.34
C PHE A 133 19.51 -10.31 0.66
N THR A 134 20.36 -10.92 -0.16
CA THR A 134 20.94 -12.24 0.12
C THR A 134 22.25 -12.18 0.88
N SER A 135 22.83 -10.99 1.10
CA SER A 135 24.15 -10.82 1.73
C SER A 135 24.21 -11.29 3.18
N PHE A 136 23.07 -11.49 3.86
CA PHE A 136 23.06 -12.08 5.20
C PHE A 136 23.44 -13.57 5.20
N ALA A 137 23.31 -14.26 4.06
CA ALA A 137 23.55 -15.69 3.93
C ALA A 137 24.96 -16.09 4.38
N LYS A 138 25.95 -15.20 4.22
CA LYS A 138 27.34 -15.40 4.67
C LYS A 138 27.51 -15.52 6.19
N TYR A 139 26.47 -15.19 6.97
CA TYR A 139 26.45 -15.30 8.42
C TYR A 139 25.61 -16.49 8.92
N LEU A 140 25.05 -17.29 8.01
CA LEU A 140 24.30 -18.49 8.38
C LEU A 140 25.24 -19.58 8.85
N ASP A 141 24.81 -20.27 9.91
CA ASP A 141 25.48 -21.45 10.45
C ASP A 141 25.06 -22.68 9.62
N GLU A 142 25.86 -23.01 8.61
CA GLU A 142 25.57 -24.11 7.67
C GLU A 142 25.34 -25.44 8.37
N ASP A 143 26.01 -25.69 9.51
CA ASP A 143 25.85 -26.93 10.26
C ASP A 143 24.41 -27.09 10.79
N LYS A 144 23.76 -25.98 11.17
CA LYS A 144 22.34 -26.00 11.59
C LYS A 144 21.38 -26.27 10.45
N PHE A 145 21.77 -26.03 9.20
CA PHE A 145 20.93 -26.28 8.02
C PHE A 145 21.04 -27.72 7.48
N LYS A 146 22.03 -28.50 7.92
CA LYS A 146 22.19 -29.92 7.54
C LYS A 146 20.96 -30.78 7.88
N VAL A 147 20.13 -30.37 8.84
CA VAL A 147 18.85 -31.04 9.16
C VAL A 147 17.88 -31.10 7.97
N PHE A 148 17.98 -30.16 7.02
CA PHE A 148 17.11 -30.10 5.84
C PHE A 148 17.69 -30.82 4.62
N ASN A 149 18.97 -31.22 4.66
CA ASN A 149 19.60 -32.03 3.63
C ASN A 149 20.47 -33.12 4.29
N PRO A 150 19.85 -34.08 4.98
CA PRO A 150 20.57 -35.19 5.58
C PRO A 150 21.17 -36.05 4.46
N ASP A 151 22.49 -36.28 4.55
CA ASP A 151 23.21 -37.26 3.72
C ASP A 151 22.60 -38.67 3.81
#